data_AF-E3RHG6-F1
#
_entry.id   AF-E3RHG6-F1
#
_cell.length_a   1.000
_cell.length_b   1.000
_cell.length_c   1.000
_cell.angle_alpha   90.00
_cell.angle_beta   90.00
_cell.angle_gamma   90.00
#
_symmetry.space_group_name_H-M   'P 1'
#
loop_
_entity.id
_entity.type
_entity.pdbx_description
1 polymer ?
#
loop_
_entity_poly.entity_id
_entity_poly.type
_entity_poly.pdbx_seq_one_letter_code
_entity_poly.pdbx_strand_id
1 'polypeptide(L)'
;MRPLRPLLPSATRPRNEPLPLLPRERVASACDQCRVRKIKCNGKRPVCLECVRRSTPCHYAARSTETQGQALKRKYDALQSENEAYAELFNLIRTRPDDEAFEIIRRIKMGADARDILKHIKEADLLIQLNLRPQNRFRYTLPFKSTIPAHYSHSENLYYAPPSSESAPKPVNILSIDSLLDR
;
A
#
# COMPACT_ATOMS: atom_id res chain seq x y z
N MET A 1 -83.79 30.30 -5.87
CA MET A 1 -82.51 30.74 -6.49
C MET A 1 -81.39 30.46 -5.49
N ARG A 2 -80.44 29.55 -5.80
CA ARG A 2 -79.30 29.26 -4.91
C ARG A 2 -78.25 30.37 -5.06
N PRO A 3 -77.66 30.91 -3.97
CA PRO A 3 -76.63 31.93 -4.10
C PRO A 3 -75.35 31.30 -4.67
N LEU A 4 -74.72 32.02 -5.62
CA LEU A 4 -73.46 31.60 -6.21
C LEU A 4 -72.33 31.77 -5.20
N ARG A 5 -71.40 30.79 -5.17
CA ARG A 5 -70.23 30.83 -4.30
C ARG A 5 -69.28 31.99 -4.69
N PRO A 6 -68.70 32.69 -3.70
CA PRO A 6 -67.67 33.70 -3.97
C PRO A 6 -66.44 33.06 -4.62
N LEU A 7 -65.91 33.70 -5.67
CA LEU A 7 -64.64 33.31 -6.27
C LEU A 7 -63.51 33.74 -5.35
N LEU A 8 -62.73 32.78 -4.84
CA LEU A 8 -61.46 33.07 -4.17
C LEU A 8 -60.45 33.56 -5.21
N PRO A 9 -59.61 34.57 -4.88
CA PRO A 9 -58.53 35.00 -5.76
C PRO A 9 -57.60 33.82 -6.05
N SER A 10 -57.24 33.66 -7.33
CA SER A 10 -56.30 32.63 -7.77
C SER A 10 -54.98 32.83 -7.03
N ALA A 11 -54.66 31.92 -6.10
CA ALA A 11 -53.35 31.88 -5.50
C ALA A 11 -52.34 31.73 -6.64
N THR A 12 -51.55 32.76 -6.86
CA THR A 12 -50.36 32.72 -7.71
C THR A 12 -49.47 31.61 -7.16
N ARG A 13 -49.63 30.38 -7.66
CA ARG A 13 -48.65 29.33 -7.41
C ARG A 13 -47.32 29.88 -7.91
N PRO A 14 -46.28 30.00 -7.06
CA PRO A 14 -44.97 30.39 -7.55
C PRO A 14 -44.59 29.41 -8.64
N ARG A 15 -44.40 29.98 -9.82
CA ARG A 15 -44.12 29.29 -11.06
C ARG A 15 -42.67 28.81 -10.96
N ASN A 16 -42.48 27.50 -10.90
CA ASN A 16 -41.18 26.82 -11.04
C ASN A 16 -40.05 27.33 -10.12
N GLU A 17 -40.12 27.04 -8.82
CA GLU A 17 -38.86 26.80 -8.11
C GLU A 17 -38.39 25.36 -8.44
N PRO A 18 -37.20 25.17 -9.03
CA PRO A 18 -36.61 23.85 -9.09
C PRO A 18 -36.32 23.44 -7.65
N LEU A 19 -37.14 22.53 -7.12
CA LEU A 19 -36.81 21.80 -5.89
C LEU A 19 -35.33 21.39 -5.97
N PRO A 20 -34.52 21.61 -4.92
CA PRO A 20 -33.12 21.21 -4.94
C PRO A 20 -33.07 19.74 -5.33
N LEU A 21 -32.54 19.46 -6.52
CA LEU A 21 -32.41 18.11 -7.02
C LEU A 21 -31.41 17.42 -6.11
N LEU A 22 -31.91 16.70 -5.10
CA LEU A 22 -31.10 15.85 -4.24
C LEU A 22 -30.18 15.04 -5.15
N PRO A 23 -28.85 15.02 -4.87
CA PRO A 23 -27.90 14.28 -5.67
C PRO A 23 -28.43 12.86 -5.87
N ARG A 24 -28.73 12.50 -7.12
CA ARG A 24 -29.19 11.15 -7.44
C ARG A 24 -28.09 10.19 -6.98
N GLU A 25 -28.38 9.36 -5.99
CA GLU A 25 -27.45 8.32 -5.55
C GLU A 25 -27.05 7.49 -6.77
N ARG A 26 -25.77 7.58 -7.13
CA ARG A 26 -25.21 6.77 -8.21
C ARG A 26 -25.22 5.32 -7.72
N VAL A 27 -26.02 4.50 -8.38
CA VAL A 27 -26.07 3.07 -8.10
C VAL A 27 -24.72 2.46 -8.47
N ALA A 28 -23.97 1.99 -7.47
CA ALA A 28 -22.63 1.44 -7.64
C ALA A 28 -22.61 0.16 -8.51
N SER A 29 -23.68 -0.64 -8.48
CA SER A 29 -23.79 -1.86 -9.29
C SER A 29 -25.24 -2.12 -9.73
N ALA A 30 -25.44 -2.34 -11.02
CA ALA A 30 -26.67 -2.86 -11.58
C ALA A 30 -26.73 -4.39 -11.41
N CYS A 31 -27.93 -4.94 -11.21
CA CYS A 31 -28.14 -6.39 -11.20
C CYS A 31 -27.90 -7.02 -12.59
N ASP A 32 -27.69 -8.34 -12.62
CA ASP A 32 -27.31 -9.05 -13.84
C ASP A 32 -28.39 -8.94 -14.93
N GLN A 33 -29.67 -9.04 -14.54
CA GLN A 33 -30.80 -8.89 -15.47
C GLN A 33 -30.89 -7.49 -16.08
N CYS A 34 -30.65 -6.43 -15.30
CA CYS A 34 -30.66 -5.06 -15.84
C CYS A 34 -29.45 -4.80 -16.74
N ARG A 35 -28.29 -5.43 -16.47
CA ARG A 35 -27.10 -5.35 -17.32
C ARG A 35 -27.34 -6.02 -18.67
N VAL A 36 -27.83 -7.26 -18.68
CA VAL A 36 -28.13 -8.01 -19.91
C VAL A 36 -29.13 -7.24 -20.77
N ARG A 37 -30.15 -6.66 -20.14
CA ARG A 37 -31.19 -5.87 -20.84
C ARG A 37 -30.78 -4.44 -21.16
N LYS A 38 -29.62 -3.97 -20.69
CA LYS A 38 -29.13 -2.58 -20.83
C LYS A 38 -30.16 -1.53 -20.36
N ILE A 39 -30.86 -1.81 -19.26
CA ILE A 39 -31.87 -0.92 -18.66
C ILE A 39 -31.39 -0.34 -17.33
N LYS A 40 -31.98 0.79 -16.93
CA LYS A 40 -31.63 1.48 -15.68
C LYS A 40 -32.01 0.62 -14.46
N CYS A 41 -31.00 0.23 -13.69
CA CYS A 41 -31.20 -0.44 -12.41
C CYS A 41 -31.35 0.59 -11.29
N ASN A 42 -32.31 0.37 -10.38
CA ASN A 42 -32.52 1.23 -9.21
C ASN A 42 -31.65 0.83 -8.00
N GLY A 43 -30.84 -0.22 -8.08
CA GLY A 43 -29.87 -0.59 -7.03
C GLY A 43 -30.44 -1.11 -5.71
N LYS A 44 -31.78 -1.11 -5.52
CA LYS A 44 -32.43 -1.62 -4.29
C LYS A 44 -32.15 -3.11 -4.09
N ARG A 45 -31.77 -3.49 -2.86
CA ARG A 45 -31.53 -4.88 -2.40
C ARG A 45 -32.66 -5.32 -1.46
N PRO A 46 -33.13 -6.57 -1.50
CA PRO A 46 -32.58 -7.72 -2.23
C PRO A 46 -32.96 -7.80 -3.71
N VAL A 47 -34.09 -7.21 -4.12
CA VAL A 47 -34.60 -7.27 -5.51
C VAL A 47 -34.78 -5.86 -6.08
N CYS A 48 -34.28 -5.65 -7.30
CA CYS A 48 -34.39 -4.38 -8.00
C CYS A 48 -35.85 -4.09 -8.41
N LEU A 49 -36.31 -2.84 -8.38
CA LEU A 49 -37.71 -2.48 -8.75
C LEU A 49 -38.13 -3.01 -10.14
N GLU A 50 -37.21 -2.96 -11.11
CA GLU A 50 -37.49 -3.44 -12.47
C GLU A 50 -37.63 -4.97 -12.52
N CYS A 51 -36.90 -5.66 -11.65
CA CYS A 51 -36.94 -7.10 -11.49
C CYS A 51 -38.22 -7.53 -10.78
N VAL A 52 -38.69 -6.76 -9.79
CA VAL A 52 -39.98 -6.96 -9.11
C VAL A 52 -41.13 -6.82 -10.11
N ARG A 53 -41.15 -5.73 -10.90
CA ARG A 53 -42.21 -5.50 -11.89
C ARG A 53 -42.32 -6.59 -12.95
N ARG A 54 -41.20 -7.20 -13.29
CA ARG A 54 -41.11 -8.24 -14.33
C ARG A 54 -41.10 -9.66 -13.78
N SER A 55 -41.25 -9.82 -12.46
CA SER A 55 -41.18 -11.10 -11.77
C SER A 55 -39.97 -11.97 -12.16
N THR A 56 -38.83 -11.35 -12.47
CA THR A 56 -37.61 -12.04 -12.90
C THR A 56 -36.64 -12.21 -11.73
N PRO A 57 -35.90 -13.33 -11.66
CA PRO A 57 -34.93 -13.57 -10.61
C PRO A 57 -33.84 -12.49 -10.63
N CYS A 58 -33.74 -11.74 -9.54
CA CYS A 58 -32.75 -10.67 -9.40
C CYS A 58 -31.52 -11.22 -8.70
N HIS A 59 -30.47 -11.42 -9.49
CA HIS A 59 -29.16 -11.77 -8.96
C HIS A 59 -28.20 -10.58 -9.12
N TYR A 60 -27.41 -10.37 -8.08
CA TYR A 60 -26.24 -9.51 -8.11
C TYR A 60 -25.03 -10.45 -8.01
N ALA A 61 -24.37 -10.73 -9.12
CA ALA A 61 -23.19 -11.61 -9.16
C ALA A 61 -22.05 -11.16 -8.22
N ALA A 62 -22.01 -9.87 -7.86
CA ALA A 62 -21.05 -9.35 -6.91
C ALA A 62 -21.52 -9.58 -5.46
N ARG A 63 -21.00 -10.65 -4.84
CA ARG A 63 -20.66 -10.56 -3.42
C ARG A 63 -19.54 -9.53 -3.32
N SER A 64 -19.65 -8.60 -2.38
CA SER A 64 -18.70 -7.49 -2.15
C SER A 64 -18.76 -6.35 -3.18
N THR A 65 -18.44 -5.18 -2.68
CA THR A 65 -18.48 -3.82 -3.26
C THR A 65 -17.55 -3.61 -4.45
N GLU A 66 -17.14 -4.67 -5.13
CA GLU A 66 -16.10 -4.66 -6.13
C GLU A 66 -16.69 -4.87 -7.52
N THR A 67 -16.35 -3.96 -8.45
CA THR A 67 -16.73 -4.13 -9.85
C THR A 67 -15.97 -5.31 -10.45
N GLN A 68 -16.56 -6.03 -11.42
CA GLN A 68 -15.88 -7.12 -12.14
C GLN A 68 -14.53 -6.67 -12.73
N GLY A 69 -14.41 -5.39 -13.15
CA GLY A 69 -13.15 -4.82 -13.61
C GLY A 69 -12.08 -4.73 -12.53
N GLN A 70 -12.44 -4.39 -11.29
CA GLN A 70 -11.52 -4.39 -10.16
C GLN A 70 -11.08 -5.82 -9.80
N ALA A 71 -12.01 -6.80 -9.80
CA ALA A 71 -11.65 -8.20 -9.54
C ALA A 71 -10.73 -8.78 -10.63
N LEU A 72 -10.98 -8.45 -11.90
CA LEU A 72 -10.10 -8.82 -13.00
C LEU A 72 -8.73 -8.14 -12.90
N LYS A 73 -8.70 -6.86 -12.53
CA LYS A 73 -7.46 -6.12 -12.29
C LYS A 73 -6.62 -6.79 -11.20
N ARG A 74 -7.20 -7.16 -10.05
CA ARG A 74 -6.45 -7.86 -9.00
C ARG A 74 -5.84 -9.18 -9.48
N LYS A 75 -6.59 -9.96 -10.26
CA LYS A 75 -6.07 -11.22 -10.83
C LYS A 75 -4.94 -10.97 -11.80
N TYR A 76 -5.08 -9.95 -12.65
CA TYR A 76 -4.04 -9.53 -13.57
C TYR A 76 -2.78 -9.08 -12.81
N ASP A 77 -2.93 -8.20 -11.82
CA ASP A 77 -1.83 -7.70 -11.00
C ASP A 77 -1.13 -8.85 -10.24
N ALA A 78 -1.88 -9.83 -9.73
CA ALA A 78 -1.33 -11.01 -9.07
C ALA A 78 -0.53 -11.89 -10.04
N LEU A 79 -1.11 -12.25 -11.19
CA LEU A 79 -0.42 -13.03 -12.24
C LEU A 79 0.82 -12.30 -12.78
N GLN A 80 0.73 -10.99 -12.95
CA GLN A 80 1.82 -10.15 -13.37
C GLN A 80 2.97 -10.20 -12.37
N SER A 81 2.67 -10.09 -11.06
CA SER A 81 3.68 -10.17 -10.00
C SER A 81 4.36 -11.55 -9.92
N GLU A 82 3.63 -12.63 -10.19
CA GLU A 82 4.21 -13.97 -10.27
C GLU A 82 5.12 -14.12 -11.48
N ASN A 83 4.69 -13.62 -12.65
CA ASN A 83 5.49 -13.65 -13.87
C ASN A 83 6.80 -12.87 -13.71
N GLU A 84 6.72 -11.69 -13.09
CA GLU A 84 7.89 -10.87 -12.74
C GLU A 84 8.86 -11.62 -11.82
N ALA A 85 8.36 -12.39 -10.84
CA ALA A 85 9.19 -13.22 -9.98
C ALA A 85 9.91 -14.32 -10.79
N TYR A 86 9.23 -15.01 -11.70
CA TYR A 86 9.88 -16.00 -12.56
C TYR A 86 10.95 -15.38 -13.47
N ALA A 87 10.69 -14.19 -14.03
CA ALA A 87 11.64 -13.46 -14.85
C ALA A 87 12.88 -13.02 -14.06
N GLU A 88 12.70 -12.55 -12.82
CA GLU A 88 13.80 -12.19 -11.92
C GLU A 88 14.65 -13.41 -11.58
N LEU A 89 14.01 -14.53 -11.24
CA LEU A 89 14.69 -15.79 -10.93
C LEU A 89 15.54 -16.29 -12.10
N PHE A 90 15.00 -16.25 -13.32
CA PHE A 90 15.73 -16.62 -14.53
C PHE A 90 16.95 -15.71 -14.76
N ASN A 91 16.81 -14.40 -14.52
CA ASN A 91 17.92 -13.46 -14.65
C ASN A 91 19.03 -13.71 -13.61
N LEU A 92 18.68 -14.13 -12.39
CA LEU A 92 19.66 -14.50 -11.37
C LEU A 92 20.47 -15.72 -11.79
N ILE A 93 19.82 -16.77 -12.31
CA ILE A 93 20.50 -17.96 -12.83
C ILE A 93 21.47 -17.60 -13.96
N ARG A 94 21.15 -16.59 -14.77
CA ARG A 94 21.98 -16.17 -15.91
C ARG A 94 23.18 -15.28 -15.55
N THR A 95 23.06 -14.46 -14.51
CA THR A 95 24.04 -13.40 -14.20
C THR A 95 24.96 -13.73 -13.03
N ARG A 96 24.52 -14.60 -12.11
CA ARG A 96 25.29 -15.01 -10.95
C ARG A 96 26.34 -16.07 -11.31
N PRO A 97 27.41 -16.21 -10.50
CA PRO A 97 28.40 -17.26 -10.70
C PRO A 97 27.76 -18.66 -10.58
N ASP A 98 28.39 -19.64 -11.23
CA ASP A 98 27.85 -21.00 -11.36
C ASP A 98 27.48 -21.64 -10.01
N ASP A 99 28.30 -21.44 -8.98
CA ASP A 99 28.05 -21.95 -7.62
C ASP A 99 26.72 -21.45 -7.03
N GLU A 100 26.44 -20.15 -7.17
CA GLU A 100 25.18 -19.54 -6.73
C GLU A 100 24.03 -20.03 -7.61
N ALA A 101 24.22 -20.10 -8.92
CA ALA A 101 23.20 -20.58 -9.85
C ALA A 101 22.80 -22.04 -9.57
N PHE A 102 23.74 -22.92 -9.23
CA PHE A 102 23.46 -24.30 -8.86
C PHE A 102 22.63 -24.41 -7.59
N GLU A 103 22.90 -23.58 -6.58
CA GLU A 103 22.10 -23.56 -5.36
C GLU A 103 20.67 -23.08 -5.62
N ILE A 104 20.50 -22.08 -6.50
CA ILE A 104 19.17 -21.66 -6.97
C ILE A 104 18.44 -22.82 -7.65
N ILE A 105 19.09 -23.52 -8.59
CA ILE A 105 18.51 -24.66 -9.30
C ILE A 105 18.17 -25.81 -8.34
N ARG A 106 19.02 -26.06 -7.33
CA ARG A 106 18.78 -27.07 -6.30
C ARG A 106 17.49 -26.77 -5.54
N ARG A 107 17.28 -25.52 -5.12
CA ARG A 107 16.05 -25.10 -4.43
C ARG A 107 14.81 -25.22 -5.32
N ILE A 108 14.92 -24.90 -6.61
CA ILE A 108 13.85 -25.12 -7.58
C ILE A 108 13.50 -26.62 -7.67
N LYS A 109 14.51 -27.50 -7.76
CA LYS A 109 14.30 -28.96 -7.79
C LYS A 109 13.68 -29.51 -6.50
N MET A 110 13.88 -28.85 -5.37
CA MET A 110 13.25 -29.20 -4.09
C MET A 110 11.79 -28.73 -3.98
N GLY A 111 11.27 -28.03 -4.99
CA GLY A 111 9.88 -27.56 -5.02
C GLY A 111 9.60 -26.31 -4.19
N ALA A 112 10.63 -25.50 -3.90
CA ALA A 112 10.43 -24.21 -3.24
C ALA A 112 9.75 -23.20 -4.19
N ASP A 113 8.92 -22.32 -3.64
CA ASP A 113 8.24 -21.27 -4.41
C ASP A 113 9.24 -20.23 -4.94
N ALA A 114 8.99 -19.71 -6.14
CA ALA A 114 9.88 -18.77 -6.81
C ALA A 114 10.08 -17.48 -6.00
N ARG A 115 9.02 -16.99 -5.33
CA ARG A 115 9.09 -15.76 -4.54
C ARG A 115 9.91 -15.93 -3.27
N ASP A 116 9.83 -17.09 -2.64
CA ASP A 116 10.58 -17.37 -1.41
C ASP A 116 12.06 -17.56 -1.70
N ILE A 117 12.40 -18.22 -2.83
CA ILE A 117 13.79 -18.29 -3.30
C ILE A 117 14.36 -16.87 -3.52
N LEU A 118 13.61 -15.98 -4.18
CA LEU A 118 14.04 -14.59 -4.40
C LEU A 118 14.24 -13.80 -3.10
N LYS A 119 13.35 -13.97 -2.10
CA LYS A 119 13.50 -13.32 -0.79
C LYS A 119 14.79 -13.77 -0.12
N HIS A 120 15.05 -15.07 -0.08
CA HIS A 120 16.26 -15.61 0.55
C HIS A 120 17.55 -15.12 -0.12
N ILE A 121 17.55 -14.96 -1.45
CA ILE A 121 18.71 -14.42 -2.16
C ILE A 121 18.90 -12.94 -1.80
N LYS A 122 17.83 -12.15 -1.80
CA LYS A 122 17.88 -10.73 -1.42
C LYS A 122 18.34 -10.53 0.03
N GLU A 123 17.87 -11.38 0.94
CA GLU A 123 18.29 -11.41 2.33
C GLU A 123 19.78 -11.77 2.46
N ALA A 124 20.25 -12.78 1.71
CA ALA A 124 21.66 -13.16 1.69
C ALA A 124 22.56 -12.04 1.16
N ASP A 125 22.19 -11.40 0.05
CA ASP A 125 22.91 -10.26 -0.52
C ASP A 125 23.00 -9.10 0.49
N LEU A 126 21.90 -8.79 1.19
CA LEU A 126 21.88 -7.74 2.20
C LEU A 126 22.82 -8.06 3.37
N LEU A 127 22.84 -9.31 3.84
CA LEU A 127 23.76 -9.74 4.89
C LEU A 127 25.22 -9.61 4.44
N ILE A 128 25.53 -9.95 3.19
CA ILE A 128 26.88 -9.77 2.63
C ILE A 128 27.26 -8.29 2.61
N GLN A 129 26.35 -7.41 2.17
CA GLN A 129 26.59 -5.97 2.13
C GLN A 129 26.86 -5.38 3.51
N LEU A 130 26.13 -5.82 4.54
CA LEU A 130 26.31 -5.35 5.92
C LEU A 130 27.63 -5.84 6.54
N ASN A 131 28.18 -6.95 6.06
CA ASN A 131 29.44 -7.53 6.54
C ASN A 131 30.70 -7.01 5.82
N LEU A 132 30.54 -6.09 4.85
CA LEU A 132 31.69 -5.45 4.22
C LEU A 132 32.44 -4.60 5.25
N ARG A 133 33.69 -4.97 5.55
CA ARG A 133 34.54 -4.14 6.41
C ARG A 133 34.79 -2.80 5.71
N PRO A 134 34.42 -1.65 6.31
CA PRO A 134 34.68 -0.36 5.69
C PRO A 134 36.18 -0.17 5.51
N GLN A 135 36.60 0.28 4.32
CA GLN A 135 37.98 0.66 4.08
C GLN A 135 38.33 1.85 4.97
N ASN A 136 38.99 1.59 6.10
CA ASN A 136 39.47 2.63 7.02
C ASN A 136 40.69 3.40 6.49
N ARG A 137 41.01 3.28 5.20
CA ARG A 137 42.22 3.84 4.59
C ARG A 137 42.24 5.37 4.59
N PHE A 138 41.08 6.02 4.74
CA PHE A 138 40.94 7.47 4.88
C PHE A 138 40.19 7.88 6.15
N ARG A 139 40.32 7.13 7.25
CA ARG A 139 39.87 7.64 8.55
C ARG A 139 40.81 8.77 8.98
N TYR A 140 40.28 9.99 9.02
CA TYR A 140 40.87 11.04 9.84
C TYR A 140 40.85 10.55 11.29
N THR A 141 42.02 10.25 11.84
CA THR A 141 42.17 10.05 13.27
C THR A 141 42.08 11.42 13.91
N LEU A 142 41.00 11.68 14.63
CA LEU A 142 40.89 12.84 15.50
C LEU A 142 42.14 12.87 16.40
N PRO A 143 43.01 13.91 16.30
CA PRO A 143 44.16 14.00 17.18
C PRO A 143 43.65 14.02 18.63
N PHE A 144 44.30 13.23 19.49
CA PHE A 144 43.95 13.13 20.90
C PHE A 144 43.79 14.53 21.49
N LYS A 145 42.77 14.75 22.34
CA LYS A 145 42.47 16.06 22.95
C LYS A 145 43.69 16.76 23.57
N SER A 146 44.68 15.99 24.02
CA SER A 146 45.94 16.50 24.59
C SER A 146 46.87 17.20 23.60
N THR A 147 46.72 16.92 22.29
CA THR A 147 47.48 17.59 21.20
C THR A 147 46.73 18.77 20.58
N ILE A 148 45.47 18.97 20.97
CA ILE A 148 44.69 20.13 20.58
C ILE A 148 45.21 21.33 21.38
N PRO A 149 45.67 22.42 20.73
CA PRO A 149 46.10 23.61 21.45
C PRO A 149 45.02 24.10 22.42
N ALA A 150 45.41 24.55 23.61
CA ALA A 150 44.48 24.88 24.69
C ALA A 150 43.38 25.90 24.30
N HIS A 151 43.64 26.77 23.31
CA HIS A 151 42.67 27.73 22.79
C HIS A 151 41.56 27.12 21.91
N TYR A 152 41.68 25.86 21.49
CA TYR A 152 40.58 25.11 20.89
C TYR A 152 39.79 24.30 21.94
N SER A 153 40.29 24.22 23.18
CA SER A 153 39.64 23.53 24.30
C SER A 153 38.61 24.41 25.04
N HIS A 154 38.08 25.46 24.39
CA HIS A 154 37.14 26.36 25.02
C HIS A 154 35.78 25.70 25.20
N SER A 155 35.39 25.52 26.46
CA SER A 155 34.00 25.35 26.91
C SER A 155 33.10 26.54 26.55
N GLU A 156 33.68 27.63 26.04
CA GLU A 156 32.99 28.86 25.60
C GLU A 156 32.98 29.04 24.08
N ASN A 157 33.31 27.99 23.31
CA ASN A 157 33.19 28.07 21.86
C ASN A 157 31.72 28.01 21.46
N LEU A 158 31.11 29.17 21.21
CA LEU A 158 29.68 29.32 20.91
C LEU A 158 29.22 28.50 19.69
N TYR A 159 30.16 28.18 18.78
CA TYR A 159 29.94 27.32 17.62
C TYR A 159 29.76 25.83 17.95
N TYR A 160 30.22 25.38 19.12
CA TYR A 160 30.13 23.99 19.60
C TYR A 160 29.25 23.86 20.85
N ALA A 161 28.59 24.93 21.30
CA ALA A 161 27.67 24.89 22.42
C ALA A 161 26.46 24.01 22.06
N PRO A 162 26.20 22.89 22.77
CA PRO A 162 24.99 22.12 22.52
C PRO A 162 23.77 22.99 22.87
N PRO A 163 22.69 22.96 22.06
CA PRO A 163 21.46 23.65 22.43
C PRO A 163 21.01 23.16 23.81
N SER A 164 20.67 24.10 24.69
CA SER A 164 20.48 23.90 26.13
C SER A 164 19.23 23.09 26.52
N SER A 165 18.73 22.21 25.65
CA SER A 165 17.49 21.46 25.88
C SER A 165 17.53 20.01 25.39
N GLU A 166 18.64 19.31 25.56
CA GLU A 166 18.60 17.84 25.42
C GLU A 166 19.64 17.20 26.34
N SER A 167 19.14 16.51 27.37
CA SER A 167 19.93 15.64 28.22
C SER A 167 20.64 14.60 27.36
N ALA A 168 21.96 14.55 27.43
CA ALA A 168 22.77 13.56 26.73
C ALA A 168 22.21 12.15 26.96
N PRO A 169 21.94 11.35 25.91
CA PRO A 169 21.58 9.96 26.10
C PRO A 169 22.74 9.25 26.80
N LYS A 170 22.47 8.68 27.98
CA LYS A 170 23.46 7.90 28.73
C LYS A 170 23.97 6.78 27.82
N PRO A 171 25.29 6.52 27.78
CA PRO A 171 25.83 5.44 26.98
C PRO A 171 25.26 4.11 27.49
N VAL A 172 24.50 3.42 26.65
CA VAL A 172 24.16 2.02 26.87
C VAL A 172 25.46 1.23 26.69
N ASN A 173 25.84 0.48 27.72
CA ASN A 173 27.08 -0.28 27.76
C ASN A 173 26.95 -1.52 26.85
N ILE A 174 27.39 -1.44 25.59
CA ILE A 174 27.36 -2.54 24.61
C ILE A 174 28.64 -3.39 24.72
N LEU A 175 29.03 -3.78 25.94
CA LEU A 175 30.17 -4.67 26.19
C LEU A 175 29.78 -5.91 27.00
N SER A 176 28.56 -6.42 26.83
CA SER A 176 28.15 -7.66 27.50
C SER A 176 27.43 -8.67 26.59
N ILE A 177 27.55 -8.57 25.27
CA ILE A 177 26.95 -9.56 24.35
C ILE A 177 27.98 -10.60 23.85
N ASP A 178 29.29 -10.34 23.93
CA ASP A 178 30.33 -11.27 23.46
C ASP A 178 30.66 -12.42 24.44
N SER A 179 29.75 -12.78 25.36
CA SER A 179 29.95 -13.93 26.28
C SER A 179 28.90 -15.04 26.17
N LEU A 180 28.07 -15.04 25.12
CA LEU A 180 27.06 -16.08 24.86
C LEU A 180 27.16 -16.68 23.46
N LEU A 181 28.37 -16.86 22.94
CA LEU A 181 28.63 -17.61 21.71
C LEU A 181 29.92 -18.45 21.80
N ASP A 182 30.16 -19.03 22.97
CA ASP A 182 31.08 -20.17 23.16
C ASP A 182 30.49 -21.12 24.23
N ARG A 183 29.46 -21.88 23.85
CA ARG A 183 29.11 -23.20 24.40
C ARG A 183 28.33 -24.02 23.37
#